data_AF-A0A2D4YYJ4-F1
#
_entry.id   AF-A0A2D4YYJ4-F1
#
_cell.length_a   1.000
_cell.length_b   1.000
_cell.length_c   1.000
_cell.angle_alpha   90.00
_cell.angle_beta   90.00
_cell.angle_gamma   90.00
#
_symmetry.space_group_name_H-M   'P 1'
#
loop_
_entity.id
_entity.type
_entity.pdbx_description
1 polymer ?
#
loop_
_entity_poly.entity_id
_entity_poly.type
_entity_poly.pdbx_seq_one_letter_code
_entity_poly.pdbx_strand_id
1 'polypeptide(L)'
;MITIGFDLDIDNNSVPNTGMFRVKVNGNTNRVSDIELFSRKREAVLTLSKPIVAGDKISLNYIDARGDQKDNVIQDNYGNDLDNITGLNIDNLEEITSFDPPQIVDQFIDGQTITLEFDEDLMPGKLRKSLFKVKANGKRQRVSSAIVQENETTVELTLKKEIPPAFDSILVSYRDIKGDQRRGVIQDLSGNDAEPFRNAELDFFG
;
A
#
# COMPACT_ATOMS: atom_id res chain seq x y z
N MET A 1 -3.28 4.66 -7.97
CA MET A 1 -4.06 4.22 -9.16
C MET A 1 -3.26 4.52 -10.43
N ILE A 2 -3.70 4.08 -11.61
CA ILE A 2 -3.14 4.47 -12.91
C ILE A 2 -4.28 4.95 -13.81
N THR A 3 -4.12 6.08 -14.48
CA THR A 3 -5.07 6.56 -15.50
C THR A 3 -4.46 6.43 -16.89
N ILE A 4 -5.21 5.84 -17.82
CA ILE A 4 -4.82 5.68 -19.23
C ILE A 4 -5.80 6.50 -20.07
N GLY A 5 -5.28 7.42 -20.89
CA GLY A 5 -6.07 8.18 -21.85
C GLY A 5 -6.10 7.54 -23.23
N PHE A 6 -7.23 7.64 -23.91
CA PHE A 6 -7.46 7.16 -25.28
C PHE A 6 -7.79 8.32 -26.22
N ASP A 7 -7.53 8.11 -27.51
CA ASP A 7 -7.82 9.07 -28.57
C ASP A 7 -9.31 9.07 -29.00
N LEU A 8 -10.02 7.97 -28.74
CA LEU A 8 -11.44 7.78 -29.03
C LEU A 8 -12.29 7.60 -27.78
N ASP A 9 -13.59 7.89 -27.91
CA ASP A 9 -14.58 7.58 -26.88
C ASP A 9 -14.74 6.05 -26.76
N ILE A 10 -14.78 5.56 -25.51
CA ILE A 10 -14.93 4.13 -25.20
C ILE A 10 -16.41 3.75 -25.27
N ASP A 11 -16.76 2.56 -25.75
CA ASP A 11 -18.12 2.03 -25.65
C ASP A 11 -18.55 1.91 -24.17
N ASN A 12 -19.74 2.41 -23.84
CA ASN A 12 -20.28 2.32 -22.48
C ASN A 12 -20.61 0.89 -22.04
N ASN A 13 -20.72 -0.05 -22.98
CA ASN A 13 -20.93 -1.47 -22.70
C ASN A 13 -19.63 -2.27 -22.58
N SER A 14 -18.48 -1.63 -22.80
CA SER A 14 -17.17 -2.27 -22.64
C SER A 14 -16.96 -2.65 -21.17
N VAL A 15 -16.57 -3.91 -20.94
CA VAL A 15 -16.26 -4.45 -19.60
C VAL A 15 -14.92 -5.18 -19.69
N PRO A 16 -13.80 -4.51 -19.36
CA PRO A 16 -12.48 -5.08 -19.53
C PRO A 16 -12.11 -6.05 -18.40
N ASN A 17 -11.34 -7.08 -18.74
CA ASN A 17 -10.81 -8.02 -17.76
C ASN A 17 -9.49 -7.51 -17.15
N THR A 18 -9.46 -7.36 -15.83
CA THR A 18 -8.26 -6.93 -15.07
C THR A 18 -7.03 -7.81 -15.32
N GLY A 19 -7.21 -9.09 -15.62
CA GLY A 19 -6.15 -10.05 -15.90
C GLY A 19 -5.37 -9.79 -17.19
N MET A 20 -5.92 -8.97 -18.11
CA MET A 20 -5.23 -8.59 -19.35
C MET A 20 -4.20 -7.48 -19.13
N PHE A 21 -4.33 -6.72 -18.04
CA PHE A 21 -3.39 -5.67 -17.66
C PHE A 21 -2.27 -6.24 -16.77
N ARG A 22 -1.04 -6.09 -17.24
CA ARG A 22 0.17 -6.50 -16.53
C ARG A 22 0.96 -5.26 -16.12
N VAL A 23 0.65 -4.75 -14.94
CA VAL A 23 1.38 -3.62 -14.36
C VAL A 23 2.61 -4.12 -13.60
N LYS A 24 3.76 -3.49 -13.85
CA LYS A 24 4.96 -3.64 -13.05
C LYS A 24 5.32 -2.30 -12.41
N VAL A 25 5.66 -2.36 -11.13
CA VAL A 25 6.19 -1.25 -10.35
C VAL A 25 7.59 -1.65 -9.90
N ASN A 26 8.59 -0.91 -10.36
CA ASN A 26 10.03 -1.21 -10.21
C ASN A 26 10.37 -2.66 -10.61
N GLY A 27 9.81 -3.12 -11.71
CA GLY A 27 10.01 -4.47 -12.24
C GLY A 27 9.19 -5.58 -11.57
N ASN A 28 8.54 -5.32 -10.44
CA ASN A 28 7.72 -6.29 -9.73
C ASN A 28 6.24 -6.17 -10.13
N THR A 29 5.54 -7.30 -10.27
CA THR A 29 4.10 -7.28 -10.59
C THR A 29 3.28 -6.61 -9.49
N ASN A 30 2.44 -5.66 -9.90
CA ASN A 30 1.34 -5.11 -9.13
C ASN A 30 0.04 -5.48 -9.83
N ARG A 31 -0.89 -6.14 -9.13
CA ARG A 31 -2.13 -6.64 -9.76
C ARG A 31 -3.11 -5.50 -9.92
N VAL A 32 -3.82 -5.46 -11.03
CA VAL A 32 -5.00 -4.62 -11.19
C VAL A 32 -6.15 -5.30 -10.47
N SER A 33 -6.75 -4.64 -9.47
CA SER A 33 -7.89 -5.14 -8.71
C SER A 33 -9.22 -4.67 -9.27
N ASP A 34 -9.23 -3.52 -9.95
CA ASP A 34 -10.44 -2.94 -10.53
C ASP A 34 -10.11 -2.04 -11.72
N ILE A 35 -11.07 -1.88 -12.64
CA ILE A 35 -10.98 -0.96 -13.78
C ILE A 35 -12.27 -0.17 -13.87
N GLU A 36 -12.18 1.15 -13.80
CA GLU A 36 -13.28 2.07 -14.06
C GLU A 36 -13.09 2.73 -15.43
N LEU A 37 -14.13 2.69 -16.26
CA LEU A 37 -14.12 3.32 -17.58
C LEU A 37 -14.92 4.62 -17.57
N PHE A 38 -14.27 5.70 -17.99
CA PHE A 38 -14.89 6.99 -18.20
C PHE A 38 -15.02 7.27 -19.70
N SER A 39 -16.03 6.65 -20.32
CA SER A 39 -16.27 6.65 -21.77
C SER A 39 -16.04 8.01 -22.44
N ARG A 40 -16.74 9.07 -21.98
CA ARG A 40 -16.65 10.42 -22.56
C ARG A 40 -15.41 11.21 -22.17
N LYS A 41 -14.71 10.79 -21.12
CA LYS A 41 -13.39 11.36 -20.77
C LYS A 41 -12.27 10.64 -21.51
N ARG A 42 -12.57 9.51 -22.17
CA ARG A 42 -11.60 8.64 -22.83
C ARG A 42 -10.54 8.14 -21.87
N GLU A 43 -10.96 7.76 -20.67
CA GLU A 43 -10.05 7.34 -19.61
C GLU A 43 -10.43 5.95 -19.10
N ALA A 44 -9.41 5.13 -18.85
CA ALA A 44 -9.52 3.95 -18.00
C ALA A 44 -8.69 4.18 -16.73
N VAL A 45 -9.32 4.05 -15.57
CA VAL A 45 -8.67 4.14 -14.26
C VAL A 45 -8.50 2.74 -13.70
N LEU A 46 -7.24 2.34 -13.52
CA LEU A 46 -6.83 1.05 -12.98
C LEU A 46 -6.50 1.21 -11.50
N THR A 47 -7.25 0.50 -10.65
CA THR A 47 -6.92 0.37 -9.24
C THR A 47 -5.93 -0.78 -9.07
N LEU A 48 -4.82 -0.52 -8.37
CA LEU A 48 -3.81 -1.54 -8.11
C LEU A 48 -3.99 -2.12 -6.71
N SER A 49 -3.67 -3.41 -6.55
CA SER A 49 -3.73 -4.10 -5.26
C SER A 49 -2.70 -3.60 -4.26
N LYS A 50 -1.74 -2.79 -4.69
CA LYS A 50 -0.72 -2.20 -3.82
C LYS A 50 -0.52 -0.74 -4.21
N PRO A 51 -0.29 0.13 -3.21
CA PRO A 51 0.01 1.54 -3.46
C PRO A 51 1.27 1.72 -4.30
N ILE A 52 1.34 2.88 -4.93
CA ILE A 52 2.49 3.42 -5.67
C ILE A 52 3.03 4.54 -4.79
N VAL A 53 4.35 4.60 -4.61
CA VAL A 53 5.04 5.70 -3.91
C VAL A 53 5.71 6.64 -4.88
N ALA A 54 6.00 7.86 -4.45
CA ALA A 54 6.81 8.79 -5.22
C ALA A 54 8.12 8.15 -5.72
N GLY A 55 8.49 8.45 -6.96
CA GLY A 55 9.71 7.91 -7.60
C GLY A 55 9.62 6.46 -8.11
N ASP A 56 8.51 5.76 -7.91
CA ASP A 56 8.28 4.44 -8.51
C ASP A 56 8.32 4.47 -10.04
N LYS A 57 9.01 3.50 -10.64
CA LYS A 57 9.01 3.27 -12.09
C LYS A 57 7.88 2.33 -12.47
N ILE A 58 6.96 2.80 -13.28
CA ILE A 58 5.75 2.04 -13.64
C ILE A 58 5.80 1.69 -15.12
N SER A 59 5.52 0.42 -15.43
CA SER A 59 5.32 -0.03 -16.81
C SER A 59 4.05 -0.87 -16.91
N LEU A 60 3.29 -0.70 -17.99
CA LEU A 60 2.08 -1.43 -18.27
C LEU A 60 2.18 -2.20 -19.59
N ASN A 61 1.70 -3.44 -19.57
CA ASN A 61 1.29 -4.13 -20.79
C ASN A 61 -0.21 -4.40 -20.74
N TYR A 62 -0.86 -4.37 -21.90
CA TYR A 62 -2.20 -4.88 -22.12
C TYR A 62 -2.13 -5.95 -23.20
N ILE A 63 -2.80 -7.09 -22.97
CA ILE A 63 -2.82 -8.19 -23.92
C ILE A 63 -4.22 -8.31 -24.46
N ASP A 64 -4.34 -8.06 -25.75
CA ASP A 64 -5.53 -8.35 -26.53
C ASP A 64 -5.51 -9.82 -27.01
N ALA A 65 -6.67 -10.46 -26.98
CA ALA A 65 -6.83 -11.77 -27.59
C ALA A 65 -6.84 -11.66 -29.13
N ARG A 66 -6.91 -12.79 -29.84
CA ARG A 66 -6.93 -12.75 -31.32
C ARG A 66 -8.35 -12.57 -31.83
N GLY A 67 -8.54 -11.58 -32.71
CA GLY A 67 -9.82 -11.30 -33.37
C GLY A 67 -10.61 -10.24 -32.62
N ASP A 68 -11.82 -9.96 -33.08
CA ASP A 68 -12.75 -9.02 -32.44
C ASP A 68 -13.52 -9.74 -31.33
N GLN A 69 -13.44 -9.26 -30.08
CA GLN A 69 -14.06 -9.89 -28.92
C GLN A 69 -15.34 -9.16 -28.49
N LYS A 70 -16.35 -9.96 -28.15
CA LYS A 70 -17.65 -9.44 -27.73
C LYS A 70 -17.71 -8.98 -26.27
N ASP A 71 -16.71 -9.34 -25.47
CA ASP A 71 -16.62 -9.05 -24.05
C ASP A 71 -15.16 -9.03 -23.56
N ASN A 72 -14.94 -8.63 -22.31
CA ASN A 72 -13.65 -8.66 -21.61
C ASN A 72 -12.56 -7.71 -22.14
N VAL A 73 -12.90 -6.79 -23.03
CA VAL A 73 -11.97 -5.86 -23.68
C VAL A 73 -12.39 -4.40 -23.57
N ILE A 74 -11.41 -3.51 -23.74
CA ILE A 74 -11.68 -2.09 -24.00
C ILE A 74 -11.99 -1.98 -25.48
N GLN A 75 -13.13 -1.38 -25.82
CA GLN A 75 -13.60 -1.25 -27.19
C GLN A 75 -14.10 0.17 -27.44
N ASP A 76 -13.89 0.70 -28.65
CA ASP A 76 -14.47 1.97 -29.06
C ASP A 76 -15.96 1.85 -29.45
N ASN A 77 -16.61 2.99 -29.70
CA ASN A 77 -18.01 3.05 -30.13
C ASN A 77 -18.27 2.48 -31.55
N TYR A 78 -17.23 2.11 -32.30
CA TYR A 78 -17.33 1.53 -33.64
C TYR A 78 -17.16 0.00 -33.65
N GLY A 79 -16.84 -0.60 -32.51
CA GLY A 79 -16.61 -2.05 -32.42
C GLY A 79 -15.14 -2.46 -32.54
N ASN A 80 -14.19 -1.51 -32.47
CA ASN A 80 -12.78 -1.87 -32.52
C ASN A 80 -12.21 -2.07 -31.12
N ASP A 81 -11.55 -3.19 -30.90
CA ASP A 81 -10.85 -3.50 -29.65
C ASP A 81 -9.56 -2.69 -29.51
N LEU A 82 -9.17 -2.43 -28.27
CA LEU A 82 -7.87 -1.87 -27.94
C LEU A 82 -6.77 -2.86 -28.34
N ASP A 83 -5.82 -2.40 -29.15
CA ASP A 83 -4.67 -3.21 -29.53
C ASP A 83 -3.74 -3.52 -28.33
N ASN A 84 -2.92 -4.57 -28.49
CA ASN A 84 -1.86 -4.92 -27.54
C ASN A 84 -0.98 -3.71 -27.19
N ILE A 85 -0.83 -3.43 -25.89
CA ILE A 85 0.12 -2.45 -25.37
C ILE A 85 1.34 -3.19 -24.82
N THR A 86 2.54 -2.85 -25.30
CA THR A 86 3.78 -3.46 -24.82
C THR A 86 4.72 -2.41 -24.26
N GLY A 87 5.00 -2.50 -22.96
CA GLY A 87 6.04 -1.73 -22.29
C GLY A 87 5.74 -0.24 -22.18
N LEU A 88 4.45 0.13 -22.05
CA LEU A 88 4.08 1.53 -21.85
C LEU A 88 4.65 2.01 -20.52
N ASN A 89 5.56 2.97 -20.56
CA ASN A 89 6.04 3.65 -19.36
C ASN A 89 4.96 4.63 -18.91
N ILE A 90 4.67 4.60 -17.61
CA ILE A 90 3.70 5.50 -16.98
C ILE A 90 4.48 6.43 -16.08
N ASP A 91 4.28 7.73 -16.27
CA ASP A 91 4.86 8.74 -15.42
C ASP A 91 4.20 8.70 -14.04
N ASN A 92 5.02 8.57 -13.02
CA ASN A 92 4.58 8.65 -11.65
C ASN A 92 4.56 10.11 -11.22
N LEU A 93 3.35 10.64 -11.01
CA LEU A 93 3.12 12.03 -10.62
C LEU A 93 2.91 12.20 -9.12
N GLU A 94 3.12 11.15 -8.32
CA GLU A 94 3.13 11.26 -6.86
C GLU A 94 4.27 12.19 -6.42
N GLU A 95 3.94 13.17 -5.57
CA GLU A 95 4.90 14.16 -5.08
C GLU A 95 5.73 13.59 -3.92
N ILE A 96 7.04 13.91 -3.91
CA ILE A 96 7.86 13.69 -2.72
C ILE A 96 7.56 14.84 -1.75
N THR A 97 6.86 14.53 -0.66
CA THR A 97 6.44 15.52 0.35
C THR A 97 7.39 15.59 1.54
N SER A 98 8.18 14.53 1.79
CA SER A 98 9.17 14.44 2.86
C SER A 98 10.41 13.66 2.42
N PHE A 99 11.56 14.03 2.98
CA PHE A 99 12.80 13.23 2.92
C PHE A 99 13.21 12.69 4.29
N ASP A 100 12.51 13.11 5.34
CA ASP A 100 12.77 12.69 6.70
C ASP A 100 11.97 11.41 6.97
N PRO A 101 12.56 10.39 7.63
CA PRO A 101 11.80 9.21 8.04
C PRO A 101 10.68 9.55 9.04
N PRO A 102 9.56 8.79 9.04
CA PRO A 102 8.47 9.00 9.97
C PRO A 102 8.93 8.75 11.41
N GLN A 103 8.54 9.63 12.34
CA GLN A 103 8.92 9.61 13.74
C GLN A 103 7.72 9.39 14.65
N ILE A 104 7.91 8.63 15.73
CA ILE A 104 6.84 8.40 16.70
C ILE A 104 6.61 9.68 17.51
N VAL A 105 5.35 10.10 17.60
CA VAL A 105 4.89 11.24 18.39
C VAL A 105 4.08 10.84 19.62
N ASP A 106 3.38 9.70 19.55
CA ASP A 106 2.64 9.15 20.69
C ASP A 106 2.57 7.61 20.60
N GLN A 107 2.38 6.96 21.74
CA GLN A 107 2.35 5.52 21.83
C GLN A 107 1.61 5.03 23.07
N PHE A 108 0.60 4.21 22.87
CA PHE A 108 -0.25 3.75 23.96
C PHE A 108 -0.74 2.33 23.75
N ILE A 109 -1.34 1.77 24.79
CA ILE A 109 -2.01 0.47 24.73
C ILE A 109 -3.45 0.59 25.24
N ASP A 110 -4.36 -0.06 24.51
CA ASP A 110 -5.73 -0.34 24.94
C ASP A 110 -6.04 -1.83 24.75
N GLY A 111 -6.27 -2.54 25.87
CA GLY A 111 -6.47 -3.98 25.92
C GLY A 111 -5.35 -4.79 25.25
N GLN A 112 -5.60 -5.26 24.02
CA GLN A 112 -4.66 -6.06 23.22
C GLN A 112 -3.96 -5.27 22.13
N THR A 113 -4.33 -4.01 21.91
CA THR A 113 -3.86 -3.21 20.80
C THR A 113 -2.89 -2.16 21.31
N ILE A 114 -1.69 -2.17 20.75
CA ILE A 114 -0.73 -1.08 20.91
C ILE A 114 -0.87 -0.20 19.67
N THR A 115 -1.00 1.10 19.88
CA THR A 115 -0.99 2.10 18.81
C THR A 115 0.30 2.90 18.92
N LEU A 116 1.00 3.03 17.80
CA LEU A 116 2.14 3.93 17.66
C LEU A 116 1.73 5.01 16.66
N GLU A 117 1.64 6.26 17.08
CA GLU A 117 1.29 7.40 16.25
C GLU A 117 2.56 8.06 15.71
N PHE A 118 2.55 8.39 14.42
CA PHE A 118 3.66 9.04 13.72
C PHE A 118 3.29 10.47 13.32
N ASP A 119 4.31 11.27 13.02
CA ASP A 119 4.18 12.67 12.61
C ASP A 119 3.70 12.88 11.17
N GLU A 120 3.56 11.81 10.39
CA GLU A 120 3.16 11.86 8.99
C GLU A 120 2.39 10.61 8.55
N ASP A 121 1.73 10.71 7.39
CA ASP A 121 0.94 9.62 6.82
C ASP A 121 1.83 8.43 6.42
N LEU A 122 1.38 7.24 6.79
CA LEU A 122 2.11 6.00 6.57
C LEU A 122 1.56 5.22 5.37
N MET A 123 2.46 4.46 4.74
CA MET A 123 2.14 3.50 3.70
C MET A 123 1.21 2.40 4.26
N PRO A 124 -0.03 2.27 3.75
CA PRO A 124 -0.96 1.31 4.28
C PRO A 124 -0.53 -0.13 3.98
N GLY A 125 -0.82 -1.04 4.92
CA GLY A 125 -0.67 -2.46 4.71
C GLY A 125 -0.13 -3.25 5.89
N LYS A 126 0.06 -4.55 5.65
CA LYS A 126 0.52 -5.50 6.66
C LYS A 126 2.02 -5.38 6.89
N LEU A 127 2.40 -5.17 8.14
CA LEU A 127 3.78 -5.12 8.58
C LEU A 127 4.29 -6.50 8.99
N ARG A 128 5.60 -6.72 8.86
CA ARG A 128 6.25 -7.93 9.35
C ARG A 128 6.31 -7.87 10.87
N LYS A 129 5.36 -8.51 11.55
CA LYS A 129 5.32 -8.60 13.03
C LYS A 129 6.62 -9.05 13.71
N SER A 130 7.51 -9.75 13.00
CA SER A 130 8.84 -10.14 13.48
C SER A 130 9.84 -8.99 13.60
N LEU A 131 9.51 -7.80 13.11
CA LEU A 131 10.26 -6.56 13.32
C LEU A 131 9.95 -5.93 14.67
N PHE A 132 8.81 -6.27 15.25
CA PHE A 132 8.35 -5.75 16.52
C PHE A 132 8.71 -6.67 17.68
N LYS A 133 9.16 -6.07 18.77
CA LYS A 133 9.40 -6.73 20.04
C LYS A 133 8.68 -5.98 21.14
N VAL A 134 7.72 -6.65 21.76
CA VAL A 134 6.98 -6.13 22.90
C VAL A 134 7.41 -6.87 24.16
N LYS A 135 7.66 -6.13 25.24
CA LYS A 135 7.91 -6.67 26.58
C LYS A 135 7.00 -5.98 27.58
N ALA A 136 6.45 -6.75 28.53
CA ALA A 136 5.77 -6.22 29.70
C ALA A 136 6.49 -6.75 30.96
N ASN A 137 6.95 -5.86 31.84
CA ASN A 137 7.78 -6.20 33.00
C ASN A 137 8.94 -7.16 32.65
N GLY A 138 9.65 -6.85 31.57
CA GLY A 138 10.77 -7.65 31.05
C GLY A 138 10.39 -8.95 30.32
N LYS A 139 9.14 -9.42 30.41
CA LYS A 139 8.66 -10.66 29.75
C LYS A 139 8.15 -10.38 28.34
N ARG A 140 8.52 -11.24 27.38
CA ARG A 140 8.12 -11.10 25.97
C ARG A 140 6.61 -11.29 25.79
N GLN A 141 5.98 -10.34 25.09
CA GLN A 141 4.61 -10.44 24.60
C GLN A 141 4.61 -10.79 23.11
N ARG A 142 3.66 -11.62 22.68
CA ARG A 142 3.60 -12.10 21.29
C ARG A 142 2.70 -11.19 20.47
N VAL A 143 3.27 -10.49 19.49
CA VAL A 143 2.53 -9.78 18.45
C VAL A 143 1.86 -10.81 17.52
N SER A 144 0.57 -10.63 17.27
CA SER A 144 -0.26 -11.47 16.40
C SER A 144 -0.38 -10.88 14.99
N SER A 145 -0.57 -9.57 14.89
CA SER A 145 -0.63 -8.75 13.68
C SER A 145 0.02 -7.38 13.92
N ALA A 146 0.43 -6.76 12.82
CA ALA A 146 0.93 -5.39 12.76
C ALA A 146 0.44 -4.81 11.42
N ILE A 147 -0.25 -3.67 11.46
CA ILE A 147 -0.91 -3.07 10.29
C ILE A 147 -0.91 -1.55 10.37
N VAL A 148 -0.87 -0.91 9.21
CA VAL A 148 -1.24 0.50 9.00
C VAL A 148 -2.53 0.48 8.18
N GLN A 149 -3.58 1.15 8.64
CA GLN A 149 -4.83 1.27 7.87
C GLN A 149 -4.70 2.37 6.80
N GLU A 150 -5.70 2.52 5.92
CA GLU A 150 -5.63 3.51 4.84
C GLU A 150 -5.71 4.95 5.37
N ASN A 151 -4.78 5.80 4.91
CA ASN A 151 -4.71 7.22 5.25
C ASN A 151 -4.61 7.47 6.76
N GLU A 152 -3.78 6.69 7.44
CA GLU A 152 -3.50 6.86 8.86
C GLU A 152 -2.01 7.14 9.12
N THR A 153 -1.76 7.84 10.21
CA THR A 153 -0.43 8.06 10.79
C THR A 153 -0.07 6.98 11.81
N THR A 154 -0.90 5.93 11.97
CA THR A 154 -0.74 4.98 13.07
C THR A 154 -0.31 3.59 12.63
N VAL A 155 0.49 2.94 13.47
CA VAL A 155 0.78 1.51 13.42
C VAL A 155 0.04 0.82 14.56
N GLU A 156 -0.87 -0.09 14.21
CA GLU A 156 -1.58 -0.93 15.16
C GLU A 156 -0.90 -2.30 15.30
N LEU A 157 -0.45 -2.63 16.51
CA LEU A 157 0.06 -3.95 16.88
C LEU A 157 -0.95 -4.67 17.77
N THR A 158 -1.51 -5.78 17.28
CA THR A 158 -2.39 -6.61 18.10
C THR A 158 -1.59 -7.71 18.79
N LEU A 159 -1.66 -7.79 20.11
CA LEU A 159 -1.06 -8.85 20.91
C LEU A 159 -1.90 -10.13 20.88
N LYS A 160 -1.27 -11.28 21.16
CA LYS A 160 -1.97 -12.57 21.29
C LYS A 160 -2.77 -12.72 22.58
N LYS A 161 -2.43 -11.92 23.59
CA LYS A 161 -3.01 -11.93 24.92
C LYS A 161 -3.04 -10.50 25.40
N GLU A 162 -4.12 -10.16 26.08
CA GLU A 162 -4.24 -8.89 26.79
C GLU A 162 -3.15 -8.79 27.85
N ILE A 163 -2.61 -7.59 28.03
CA ILE A 163 -1.70 -7.30 29.12
C ILE A 163 -2.56 -6.77 30.26
N PRO A 164 -2.60 -7.45 31.43
CA PRO A 164 -3.33 -6.96 32.58
C PRO A 164 -2.94 -5.51 32.94
N PRO A 165 -3.86 -4.70 33.49
CA PRO A 165 -3.55 -3.31 33.87
C PRO A 165 -2.42 -3.17 34.91
N ALA A 166 -2.10 -4.23 35.65
CA ALA A 166 -1.10 -4.23 36.72
C ALA A 166 0.37 -4.31 36.23
N PHE A 167 0.66 -4.02 34.96
CA PHE A 167 2.02 -3.99 34.44
C PHE A 167 2.52 -2.55 34.36
N ASP A 168 3.41 -2.16 35.27
CA ASP A 168 3.91 -0.78 35.33
C ASP A 168 4.85 -0.38 34.17
N SER A 169 5.29 -1.33 33.33
CA SER A 169 6.13 -1.03 32.17
C SER A 169 5.83 -1.93 30.98
N ILE A 170 5.45 -1.31 29.85
CA ILE A 170 5.35 -1.97 28.55
C ILE A 170 6.29 -1.25 27.59
N LEU A 171 7.20 -2.03 27.00
CA LEU A 171 8.23 -1.54 26.10
C LEU A 171 8.05 -2.14 24.72
N VAL A 172 8.04 -1.29 23.71
CA VAL A 172 8.02 -1.67 22.31
C VAL A 172 9.35 -1.34 21.67
N SER A 173 9.81 -2.19 20.77
CA SER A 173 10.97 -1.93 19.93
C SER A 173 10.65 -2.34 18.51
N TYR A 174 11.14 -1.56 17.57
CA TYR A 174 11.12 -1.85 16.16
C TYR A 174 12.57 -2.04 15.69
N ARG A 175 12.75 -2.92 14.71
CA ARG A 175 14.00 -3.00 13.97
C ARG A 175 13.67 -2.79 12.51
N ASP A 176 14.48 -1.98 11.88
CA ASP A 176 14.52 -1.87 10.44
C ASP A 176 15.42 -2.97 9.84
N ILE A 177 15.14 -3.37 8.60
CA ILE A 177 16.04 -4.24 7.83
C ILE A 177 16.93 -3.32 6.99
N LYS A 178 18.21 -3.66 6.81
CA LYS A 178 19.09 -2.80 6.02
C LYS A 178 18.59 -2.64 4.57
N GLY A 179 18.53 -1.40 4.12
CA GLY A 179 18.15 -0.97 2.77
C GLY A 179 16.85 -0.18 2.80
N ASP A 180 16.32 0.17 1.64
CA ASP A 180 14.95 0.69 1.51
C ASP A 180 14.02 -0.50 1.18
N GLN A 181 13.07 -0.76 2.06
CA GLN A 181 12.05 -1.79 1.88
C GLN A 181 10.71 -1.19 1.51
N ARG A 182 10.24 -1.63 0.35
CA ARG A 182 8.96 -1.19 -0.18
C ARG A 182 7.74 -1.83 0.47
N ARG A 183 7.93 -2.78 1.41
CA ARG A 183 6.85 -3.58 2.03
C ARG A 183 7.20 -4.18 3.38
N GLY A 184 6.19 -4.18 4.24
CA GLY A 184 6.21 -4.92 5.49
C GLY A 184 7.07 -4.28 6.57
N VAL A 185 7.43 -3.03 6.36
CA VAL A 185 8.12 -2.09 7.25
C VAL A 185 7.24 -0.87 7.43
N ILE A 186 7.54 -0.08 8.45
CA ILE A 186 6.94 1.24 8.61
C ILE A 186 7.64 2.14 7.58
N GLN A 187 6.85 2.74 6.69
CA GLN A 187 7.33 3.58 5.59
C GLN A 187 6.30 4.69 5.38
N ASP A 188 6.75 5.88 5.03
CA ASP A 188 5.87 7.00 4.69
C ASP A 188 5.33 6.91 3.25
N LEU A 189 4.59 7.92 2.79
CA LEU A 189 4.11 8.00 1.41
C LEU A 189 5.19 8.38 0.38
N SER A 190 6.31 8.96 0.83
CA SER A 190 7.46 9.33 -0.01
C SER A 190 8.46 8.18 -0.22
N GLY A 191 8.30 7.07 0.49
CA GLY A 191 9.15 5.89 0.44
C GLY A 191 10.25 5.82 1.50
N ASN A 192 10.28 6.73 2.49
CA ASN A 192 11.25 6.72 3.57
C ASN A 192 10.85 5.69 4.65
N ASP A 193 11.76 4.75 4.97
CA ASP A 193 11.54 3.75 6.01
C ASP A 193 11.80 4.34 7.40
N ALA A 194 10.96 4.01 8.39
CA ALA A 194 11.14 4.47 9.77
C ALA A 194 12.45 3.94 10.39
N GLU A 195 13.14 4.80 11.14
CA GLU A 195 14.35 4.41 11.87
C GLU A 195 14.04 3.41 13.01
N PRO A 196 14.98 2.50 13.36
CA PRO A 196 14.78 1.54 14.43
C PRO A 196 14.78 2.21 15.80
N PHE A 197 13.70 2.06 16.56
CA PHE A 197 13.63 2.50 17.96
C PHE A 197 13.67 1.33 18.94
N ARG A 198 14.16 1.59 20.16
CA ARG A 198 14.31 0.58 21.21
C ARG A 198 13.67 1.03 22.50
N ASN A 199 12.91 0.11 23.09
CA ASN A 199 12.25 0.28 24.39
C ASN A 199 11.46 1.60 24.50
N ALA A 200 10.69 1.95 23.47
CA ALA A 200 9.66 2.98 23.58
C ALA A 200 8.66 2.54 24.64
N GLU A 201 8.48 3.35 25.68
CA GLU A 201 7.59 3.08 26.80
C GLU A 201 6.19 3.55 26.45
N LEU A 202 5.20 2.67 26.63
CA LEU A 202 3.81 2.96 26.30
C LEU A 202 3.10 3.65 27.45
N ASP A 203 2.29 4.64 27.11
CA ASP A 203 1.31 5.20 28.02
C ASP A 203 0.07 4.29 28.12
N PHE A 204 -0.57 4.33 29.29
CA PHE A 204 -1.80 3.58 29.54
C PHE A 204 -2.99 4.52 29.44
N PHE A 205 -4.00 4.16 28.66
CA PHE A 205 -5.33 4.73 28.83
C PHE A 205 -5.97 4.11 30.09
N GLY A 206 -6.13 4.94 31.12
CA GLY A 206 -6.80 4.60 32.37
C GLY A 206 -8.28 4.95 32.37
#